data_AF-A0A355G0E0-F1
#
_entry.id   AF-A0A355G0E0-F1
#
_cell.length_a   1.000
_cell.length_b   1.000
_cell.length_c   1.000
_cell.angle_alpha   90.00
_cell.angle_beta   90.00
_cell.angle_gamma   90.00
#
_symmetry.space_group_name_H-M   'P 1'
#
loop_
_entity.id
_entity.type
_entity.pdbx_description
1 polymer ?
#
loop_
_entity_poly.entity_id
_entity_poly.type
_entity_poly.pdbx_seq_one_letter_code
_entity_poly.pdbx_strand_id
1 'polypeptide(L)'
;ADGSCMDGKAVSSTDIGVVPAVQINTNLESVVLERIELTLPKDLKSTYQIGETLNTDGIIVTAYYSNCSQKIVPLDECTISGWSSSAVGQKTIVVSYCGERASFTVTVEKSYSALVLVTKPTKLSYFVGQSLDLSGLAVAAKYTDQSTEPIDWNDCTISPFDPSKDGKQTITVTYLEKSVSFDVEVKKIELQSISISSYPTKRMYTTGESLDTSGLTLTLAYNDGSSKHIT
;
A
#
# COMPACT_ATOMS: atom_id res chain seq x y z
N ALA A 1 -9.39 -50.89 -23.97
CA ALA A 1 -10.32 -50.97 -25.11
C ALA A 1 -9.95 -49.82 -26.02
N ASP A 2 -8.86 -49.92 -26.77
CA ASP A 2 -8.61 -50.79 -27.93
C ASP A 2 -9.60 -50.52 -29.07
N GLY A 3 -9.07 -50.02 -30.20
CA GLY A 3 -9.85 -49.44 -31.30
C GLY A 3 -8.97 -48.71 -32.33
N SER A 4 -8.16 -49.51 -33.02
CA SER A 4 -7.32 -49.24 -34.20
C SER A 4 -7.72 -48.10 -35.16
N CYS A 5 -6.76 -47.23 -35.51
CA CYS A 5 -6.75 -46.45 -36.75
C CYS A 5 -6.08 -47.28 -37.86
N MET A 6 -6.80 -47.56 -38.94
CA MET A 6 -6.26 -48.27 -40.12
C MET A 6 -5.83 -47.25 -41.19
N ASP A 7 -4.60 -47.40 -41.66
CA ASP A 7 -4.00 -46.70 -42.81
C ASP A 7 -4.71 -47.06 -44.13
N GLY A 8 -5.08 -46.03 -44.88
CA GLY A 8 -5.63 -46.16 -46.24
C GLY A 8 -4.53 -46.09 -47.30
N LYS A 9 -4.22 -47.25 -47.89
CA LYS A 9 -3.35 -47.43 -49.07
C LYS A 9 -3.81 -46.62 -50.30
N ALA A 10 -2.85 -46.05 -51.01
CA ALA A 10 -3.01 -45.57 -52.38
C ALA A 10 -3.20 -46.74 -53.36
N VAL A 11 -4.09 -46.60 -54.35
CA VAL A 11 -4.22 -47.53 -55.49
C VAL A 11 -4.32 -46.74 -56.79
N SER A 12 -3.43 -47.09 -57.72
CA SER A 12 -3.31 -46.60 -59.09
C SER A 12 -4.43 -47.14 -59.99
N SER A 13 -4.88 -46.31 -60.93
CA SER A 13 -5.92 -46.56 -61.94
C SER A 13 -5.56 -47.67 -62.94
N THR A 14 -6.55 -48.45 -63.39
CA THR A 14 -7.10 -48.49 -64.76
C THR A 14 -8.22 -49.55 -64.81
N ASP A 15 -9.41 -49.19 -65.29
CA ASP A 15 -10.20 -49.88 -66.33
C ASP A 15 -11.73 -49.71 -66.16
N ILE A 16 -12.41 -49.63 -67.30
CA ILE A 16 -13.70 -49.00 -67.56
C ILE A 16 -14.86 -49.97 -67.31
N GLY A 17 -15.77 -49.60 -66.41
CA GLY A 17 -17.07 -50.23 -66.22
C GLY A 17 -18.09 -49.17 -65.83
N VAL A 18 -19.28 -49.20 -66.44
CA VAL A 18 -20.38 -48.27 -66.16
C VAL A 18 -20.74 -48.35 -64.67
N VAL A 19 -20.32 -47.35 -63.90
CA VAL A 19 -20.61 -47.26 -62.47
C VAL A 19 -22.00 -46.66 -62.31
N PRO A 20 -22.91 -47.26 -61.51
CA PRO A 20 -24.18 -46.61 -61.19
C PRO A 20 -23.87 -45.27 -60.51
N ALA A 21 -24.62 -44.23 -60.84
CA ALA A 21 -24.48 -42.92 -60.22
C ALA A 21 -24.52 -43.07 -58.71
N VAL A 22 -23.38 -42.82 -58.05
CA VAL A 22 -23.29 -42.74 -56.60
C VAL A 22 -24.13 -41.55 -56.18
N GLN A 23 -25.30 -41.81 -55.63
CA GLN A 23 -26.08 -40.79 -54.92
C GLN A 23 -25.28 -40.47 -53.66
N ILE A 24 -24.51 -39.39 -53.69
CA ILE A 24 -23.90 -38.83 -52.47
C ILE A 24 -25.08 -38.30 -51.65
N ASN A 25 -25.50 -39.08 -50.65
CA ASN A 25 -26.39 -38.57 -49.60
C ASN A 25 -25.61 -37.51 -48.81
N THR A 26 -25.69 -36.25 -49.24
CA THR A 26 -25.24 -35.13 -48.42
C THR A 26 -26.31 -34.86 -47.36
N ASN A 27 -26.35 -35.69 -46.32
CA ASN A 27 -27.05 -35.31 -45.09
C ASN A 27 -26.19 -34.21 -44.44
N LEU A 28 -26.46 -32.96 -44.82
CA LEU A 28 -25.86 -31.78 -44.23
C LEU A 28 -26.50 -31.56 -42.85
N GLU A 29 -26.01 -32.29 -41.85
CA GLU A 29 -26.34 -31.99 -40.46
C GLU A 29 -25.82 -30.60 -40.11
N SER A 30 -26.67 -29.78 -39.48
CA SER A 30 -26.28 -28.45 -39.05
C SER A 30 -25.25 -28.55 -37.91
N VAL A 31 -24.05 -28.02 -38.13
CA VAL A 31 -23.01 -27.96 -37.10
C VAL A 31 -23.36 -26.84 -36.12
N VAL A 32 -23.48 -27.18 -34.84
CA VAL A 32 -23.81 -26.22 -33.77
C VAL A 32 -22.65 -26.13 -32.78
N LEU A 33 -22.44 -24.93 -32.22
CA LEU A 33 -21.53 -24.74 -31.09
C LEU A 33 -22.15 -25.35 -29.85
N GLU A 34 -21.40 -26.19 -29.14
CA GLU A 34 -21.90 -26.87 -27.92
C GLU A 34 -21.36 -26.24 -26.63
N ARG A 35 -20.09 -25.83 -26.62
CA ARG A 35 -19.45 -25.17 -25.48
C ARG A 35 -18.15 -24.49 -25.87
N ILE A 36 -17.64 -23.68 -24.95
CA ILE A 36 -16.25 -23.21 -24.96
C ILE A 36 -15.52 -23.69 -23.70
N GLU A 37 -14.21 -23.93 -23.81
CA GLU A 37 -13.32 -24.19 -22.68
C GLU A 37 -12.18 -23.19 -22.67
N LEU A 38 -11.70 -22.83 -21.48
CA LEU A 38 -10.56 -21.95 -21.28
C LEU A 38 -9.34 -22.78 -20.90
N THR A 39 -8.24 -22.58 -21.62
CA THR A 39 -6.91 -23.04 -21.18
C THR A 39 -6.17 -21.83 -20.62
N LEU A 40 -5.89 -21.86 -19.32
CA LEU A 40 -5.20 -20.79 -18.61
C LEU A 40 -3.68 -21.05 -18.59
N PRO A 41 -2.84 -20.04 -18.82
CA PRO A 41 -1.40 -20.20 -18.73
C PRO A 41 -0.99 -20.40 -17.26
N LYS A 42 0.14 -21.08 -17.03
CA LYS A 42 0.62 -21.42 -15.68
C LYS A 42 1.01 -20.19 -14.86
N ASP A 43 1.47 -19.16 -15.54
CA ASP A 43 1.90 -17.86 -15.03
C ASP A 43 0.78 -16.82 -15.11
N LEU A 44 -0.48 -17.23 -15.28
CA LEU A 44 -1.61 -16.31 -15.25
C LEU A 44 -1.60 -15.53 -13.94
N LYS A 45 -1.56 -14.19 -14.06
CA LYS A 45 -1.70 -13.30 -12.92
C LYS A 45 -3.09 -13.48 -12.30
N SER A 46 -3.13 -14.06 -11.10
CA SER A 46 -4.35 -14.37 -10.36
C SER A 46 -4.65 -13.37 -9.23
N THR A 47 -3.70 -12.51 -8.87
CA THR A 47 -3.86 -11.46 -7.86
C THR A 47 -3.58 -10.09 -8.45
N TYR A 48 -4.44 -9.13 -8.16
CA TYR A 48 -4.39 -7.76 -8.65
C TYR A 48 -4.53 -6.74 -7.52
N GLN A 49 -4.01 -5.54 -7.74
CA GLN A 49 -4.22 -4.38 -6.88
C GLN A 49 -5.40 -3.55 -7.37
N ILE A 50 -5.95 -2.71 -6.48
CA ILE A 50 -7.01 -1.78 -6.85
C ILE A 50 -6.55 -0.84 -7.98
N GLY A 51 -7.40 -0.70 -9.00
CA GLY A 51 -7.13 0.12 -10.18
C GLY A 51 -6.26 -0.54 -11.25
N GLU A 52 -5.73 -1.75 -11.03
CA GLU A 52 -5.01 -2.48 -12.08
C GLU A 52 -5.93 -2.89 -13.23
N THR A 53 -5.34 -3.09 -14.41
CA THR A 53 -6.00 -3.65 -15.59
C THR A 53 -5.88 -5.17 -15.61
N LEU A 54 -6.92 -5.87 -16.05
CA LEU A 54 -6.89 -7.32 -16.21
C LEU A 54 -5.82 -7.70 -17.26
N ASN A 55 -4.97 -8.67 -16.93
CA ASN A 55 -4.10 -9.31 -17.90
C ASN A 55 -4.78 -10.58 -18.41
N THR A 56 -4.93 -10.68 -19.73
CA THR A 56 -5.54 -11.83 -20.42
C THR A 56 -4.58 -12.56 -21.34
N ASP A 57 -3.28 -12.24 -21.26
CA ASP A 57 -2.24 -12.81 -22.10
C ASP A 57 -2.15 -14.33 -21.86
N GLY A 58 -2.02 -15.08 -22.96
CA GLY A 58 -1.89 -16.53 -22.91
C GLY A 58 -3.17 -17.31 -22.60
N ILE A 59 -4.32 -16.65 -22.37
CA ILE A 59 -5.62 -17.33 -22.29
C ILE A 59 -6.01 -17.82 -23.68
N ILE A 60 -6.24 -19.12 -23.80
CA ILE A 60 -6.71 -19.75 -25.04
C ILE A 60 -8.17 -20.18 -24.86
N VAL A 61 -9.01 -19.82 -25.84
CA VAL A 61 -10.42 -20.23 -25.90
C VAL A 61 -10.58 -21.31 -26.97
N THR A 62 -11.07 -22.48 -26.58
CA THR A 62 -11.35 -23.59 -27.52
C THR A 62 -12.85 -23.80 -27.61
N ALA A 63 -13.42 -23.66 -28.81
CA ALA A 63 -14.82 -23.94 -29.11
C ALA A 63 -14.99 -25.39 -29.59
N TYR A 64 -16.01 -26.08 -29.07
CA TYR A 64 -16.37 -27.46 -29.39
C TYR A 64 -17.70 -27.52 -30.11
N TYR A 65 -17.79 -28.26 -31.21
CA TYR A 65 -18.98 -28.34 -32.06
C TYR A 65 -19.57 -29.75 -32.09
N SER A 66 -20.84 -29.85 -32.47
CA SER A 66 -21.61 -31.12 -32.51
C SER A 66 -21.05 -32.20 -33.43
N ASN A 67 -20.20 -31.83 -34.38
CA ASN A 67 -19.49 -32.76 -35.27
C ASN A 67 -18.12 -33.22 -34.70
N CYS A 68 -17.89 -33.03 -33.39
CA CYS A 68 -16.64 -33.32 -32.68
C CYS A 68 -15.43 -32.49 -33.13
N SER A 69 -15.60 -31.50 -34.01
CA SER A 69 -14.52 -30.58 -34.38
C SER A 69 -14.27 -29.53 -33.31
N GLN A 70 -13.07 -28.93 -33.33
CA GLN A 70 -12.64 -27.89 -32.40
C GLN A 70 -12.05 -26.70 -33.16
N LYS A 71 -12.21 -25.51 -32.61
CA LYS A 71 -11.62 -24.27 -33.14
C LYS A 71 -11.02 -23.46 -32.00
N ILE A 72 -9.77 -23.01 -32.16
CA ILE A 72 -9.21 -21.96 -31.31
C ILE A 72 -9.84 -20.64 -31.72
N VAL A 73 -10.47 -19.97 -30.76
CA VAL A 73 -11.15 -18.69 -30.97
C VAL A 73 -10.23 -17.57 -30.46
N PRO A 74 -9.89 -16.58 -31.31
CA PRO A 74 -9.20 -15.38 -30.88
C PRO A 74 -9.97 -14.67 -29.76
N LEU A 75 -9.25 -14.18 -28.74
CA LEU A 75 -9.89 -13.60 -27.57
C LEU A 75 -10.61 -12.27 -27.87
N ASP A 76 -10.21 -11.55 -28.92
CA ASP A 76 -10.87 -10.34 -29.43
C ASP A 76 -12.21 -10.63 -30.14
N GLU A 77 -12.47 -11.86 -30.59
CA GLU A 77 -13.78 -12.34 -31.02
C GLU A 77 -14.69 -12.70 -29.82
N CYS A 78 -14.14 -12.73 -28.60
CA CYS A 78 -14.88 -13.04 -27.39
C CYS A 78 -15.30 -11.76 -26.65
N THR A 79 -16.35 -11.88 -25.84
CA THR A 79 -16.73 -10.84 -24.88
C THR A 79 -16.23 -11.22 -23.49
N ILE A 80 -15.47 -10.31 -22.87
CA ILE A 80 -14.96 -10.48 -21.50
C ILE A 80 -15.73 -9.56 -20.56
N SER A 81 -16.25 -10.13 -19.48
CA SER A 81 -17.03 -9.40 -18.48
C SER A 81 -16.72 -9.87 -17.06
N GLY A 82 -17.23 -9.15 -16.06
CA GLY A 82 -17.05 -9.48 -14.64
C GLY A 82 -15.76 -8.94 -14.00
N TRP A 83 -14.87 -8.33 -14.79
CA TRP A 83 -13.71 -7.62 -14.26
C TRP A 83 -14.10 -6.29 -13.60
N SER A 84 -13.66 -6.09 -12.36
CA SER A 84 -13.62 -4.79 -11.70
C SER A 84 -12.55 -4.80 -10.62
N SER A 85 -11.61 -3.85 -10.70
CA SER A 85 -10.56 -3.62 -9.70
C SER A 85 -10.86 -2.45 -8.77
N SER A 86 -12.11 -1.98 -8.70
CA SER A 86 -12.48 -0.87 -7.80
C SER A 86 -12.66 -1.26 -6.34
N ALA A 87 -12.72 -2.56 -6.04
CA ALA A 87 -12.92 -3.08 -4.70
C ALA A 87 -12.22 -4.42 -4.52
N VAL A 88 -11.75 -4.69 -3.29
CA VAL A 88 -11.11 -5.95 -2.92
C VAL A 88 -12.05 -7.15 -3.07
N GLY A 89 -11.46 -8.35 -3.05
CA GLY A 89 -12.15 -9.64 -3.06
C GLY A 89 -12.05 -10.38 -4.39
N GLN A 90 -12.59 -11.59 -4.39
CA GLN A 90 -12.61 -12.46 -5.56
C GLN A 90 -13.52 -11.89 -6.66
N LYS A 91 -13.05 -11.93 -7.90
CA LYS A 91 -13.77 -11.53 -9.12
C LYS A 91 -13.87 -12.73 -10.06
N THR A 92 -15.06 -12.95 -10.61
CA THR A 92 -15.30 -13.99 -11.62
C THR A 92 -15.30 -13.36 -12.99
N ILE A 93 -14.32 -13.75 -13.81
CA ILE A 93 -14.18 -13.28 -15.19
C ILE A 93 -14.92 -14.26 -16.09
N VAL A 94 -15.86 -13.74 -16.87
CA VAL A 94 -16.67 -14.53 -17.80
C VAL A 94 -16.24 -14.20 -19.21
N VAL A 95 -15.81 -15.22 -19.93
CA VAL A 95 -15.54 -15.18 -21.37
C VAL A 95 -16.74 -15.79 -22.07
N SER A 96 -17.31 -15.07 -23.04
CA SER A 96 -18.50 -15.48 -23.77
C SER A 96 -18.29 -15.40 -25.28
N TYR A 97 -18.65 -16.46 -25.99
CA TYR A 97 -18.54 -16.60 -27.44
C TYR A 97 -19.81 -17.25 -27.99
N CYS A 98 -20.51 -16.58 -28.91
CA CYS A 98 -21.73 -17.08 -29.57
C CYS A 98 -22.81 -17.65 -28.62
N GLY A 99 -22.93 -17.10 -27.40
CA GLY A 99 -23.90 -17.53 -26.38
C GLY A 99 -23.35 -18.48 -25.33
N GLU A 100 -22.27 -19.20 -25.63
CA GLU A 100 -21.59 -20.10 -24.70
C GLU A 100 -20.64 -19.34 -23.78
N ARG A 101 -20.46 -19.84 -22.56
CA ARG A 101 -19.71 -19.15 -21.50
C ARG A 101 -18.76 -20.09 -20.76
N ALA A 102 -17.59 -19.57 -20.45
CA ALA A 102 -16.67 -20.17 -19.50
C ALA A 102 -16.09 -19.07 -18.60
N SER A 103 -15.61 -19.44 -17.42
CA SER A 103 -15.16 -18.47 -16.43
C SER A 103 -13.96 -18.94 -15.63
N PHE A 104 -13.20 -17.97 -15.11
CA PHE A 104 -12.13 -18.18 -14.14
C PHE A 104 -12.20 -17.10 -13.07
N THR A 105 -11.49 -17.31 -11.96
CA THR A 105 -11.49 -16.37 -10.83
C THR A 105 -10.12 -15.73 -10.62
N VAL A 106 -10.13 -14.47 -10.24
CA VAL A 106 -8.96 -13.69 -9.82
C VAL A 106 -9.28 -12.97 -8.52
N THR A 107 -8.28 -12.51 -7.77
CA THR A 107 -8.46 -11.81 -6.49
C THR A 107 -7.92 -10.40 -6.58
N VAL A 108 -8.70 -9.42 -6.13
CA VAL A 108 -8.24 -8.04 -5.93
C VAL A 108 -7.90 -7.85 -4.46
N GLU A 109 -6.67 -7.44 -4.17
CA GLU A 109 -6.17 -7.20 -2.83
C GLU A 109 -5.88 -5.72 -2.61
N LYS A 110 -5.86 -5.32 -1.33
CA LYS A 110 -5.36 -4.01 -0.92
C LYS A 110 -3.85 -4.11 -0.66
N SER A 111 -3.14 -3.02 -0.88
CA SER A 111 -1.72 -2.89 -0.54
C SER A 111 -1.48 -1.64 0.28
N TYR A 112 -0.42 -1.68 1.08
CA TYR A 112 0.03 -0.57 1.89
C TYR A 112 0.49 0.59 1.00
N SER A 113 -0.20 1.72 1.08
CA SER A 113 0.03 2.87 0.20
C SER A 113 0.87 3.96 0.89
N ALA A 114 0.58 4.25 2.17
CA ALA A 114 1.22 5.33 2.91
C ALA A 114 1.10 5.13 4.43
N LEU A 115 2.05 5.71 5.16
CA LEU A 115 1.88 6.01 6.58
C LEU A 115 1.19 7.36 6.72
N VAL A 116 0.21 7.46 7.60
CA VAL A 116 -0.48 8.73 7.88
C VAL A 116 -0.39 9.07 9.37
N LEU A 117 -0.26 10.37 9.64
CA LEU A 117 -0.30 10.92 10.98
C LEU A 117 -1.77 11.18 11.36
N VAL A 118 -2.26 10.46 12.37
CA VAL A 118 -3.63 10.60 12.87
C VAL A 118 -3.69 11.73 13.89
N THR A 119 -2.79 11.71 14.88
CA THR A 119 -2.63 12.77 15.87
C THR A 119 -1.16 13.05 16.13
N LYS A 120 -0.83 14.34 16.33
CA LYS A 120 0.50 14.77 16.80
C LYS A 120 0.64 14.51 18.30
N PRO A 121 1.88 14.43 18.83
CA PRO A 121 2.10 14.47 20.27
C PRO A 121 1.46 15.71 20.91
N THR A 122 1.06 15.58 22.17
CA THR A 122 0.45 16.69 22.93
C THR A 122 1.44 17.80 23.24
N LYS A 123 2.73 17.46 23.36
CA LYS A 123 3.82 18.41 23.61
C LYS A 123 4.63 18.59 22.33
N LEU A 124 4.69 19.83 21.83
CA LEU A 124 5.46 20.21 20.64
C LEU A 124 6.48 21.31 20.91
N SER A 125 6.56 21.80 22.16
CA SER A 125 7.54 22.81 22.57
C SER A 125 8.28 22.34 23.82
N TYR A 126 9.59 22.47 23.77
CA TYR A 126 10.53 22.00 24.78
C TYR A 126 11.48 23.15 25.13
N PHE A 127 12.10 23.08 26.30
CA PHE A 127 13.32 23.84 26.57
C PHE A 127 14.54 22.96 26.36
N VAL A 128 15.70 23.57 26.10
CA VAL A 128 16.98 22.86 25.97
C VAL A 128 17.18 21.90 27.15
N GLY A 129 17.57 20.66 26.83
CA GLY A 129 17.79 19.58 27.79
C GLY A 129 16.55 18.72 28.10
N GLN A 130 15.34 19.14 27.70
CA GLN A 130 14.14 18.32 27.90
C GLN A 130 14.06 17.18 26.88
N SER A 131 13.69 15.98 27.35
CA SER A 131 13.48 14.81 26.50
C SER A 131 12.22 14.95 25.63
N LEU A 132 12.27 14.35 24.43
CA LEU A 132 11.12 14.21 23.55
C LEU A 132 10.03 13.38 24.22
N ASP A 133 8.80 13.86 24.12
CA ASP A 133 7.62 13.18 24.65
C ASP A 133 6.63 12.96 23.50
N LEU A 134 6.44 11.70 23.12
CA LEU A 134 5.57 11.29 22.03
C LEU A 134 4.15 10.93 22.50
N SER A 135 3.82 11.21 23.77
CA SER A 135 2.47 10.98 24.31
C SER A 135 1.42 11.65 23.43
N GLY A 136 0.39 10.88 23.04
CA GLY A 136 -0.67 11.33 22.14
C GLY A 136 -0.36 11.21 20.64
N LEU A 137 0.85 10.79 20.25
CA LEU A 137 1.14 10.40 18.87
C LEU A 137 0.30 9.19 18.46
N ALA A 138 -0.42 9.31 17.36
CA ALA A 138 -1.07 8.17 16.72
C ALA A 138 -0.81 8.21 15.21
N VAL A 139 -0.48 7.06 14.65
CA VAL A 139 -0.22 6.85 13.22
C VAL A 139 -1.07 5.69 12.71
N ALA A 140 -1.33 5.65 11.41
CA ALA A 140 -2.08 4.59 10.78
C ALA A 140 -1.50 4.24 9.41
N ALA A 141 -1.61 2.97 9.04
CA ALA A 141 -1.41 2.54 7.67
C ALA A 141 -2.60 2.98 6.83
N LYS A 142 -2.34 3.52 5.65
CA LYS A 142 -3.35 3.77 4.62
C LYS A 142 -3.16 2.78 3.48
N TYR A 143 -4.25 2.16 3.04
CA TYR A 143 -4.24 1.17 1.96
C TYR A 143 -4.81 1.74 0.65
N THR A 144 -4.58 1.03 -0.45
CA THR A 144 -5.08 1.40 -1.80
C THR A 144 -6.60 1.41 -1.91
N ASP A 145 -7.31 0.73 -1.01
CA ASP A 145 -8.78 0.79 -0.88
C ASP A 145 -9.28 1.99 -0.04
N GLN A 146 -8.37 2.89 0.33
CA GLN A 146 -8.59 4.05 1.20
C GLN A 146 -8.91 3.70 2.66
N SER A 147 -8.94 2.42 3.02
CA SER A 147 -9.04 2.01 4.43
C SER A 147 -7.78 2.41 5.19
N THR A 148 -7.94 2.53 6.51
CA THR A 148 -6.82 2.80 7.43
C THR A 148 -6.82 1.83 8.59
N GLU A 149 -5.63 1.41 9.01
CA GLU A 149 -5.44 0.55 10.19
C GLU A 149 -4.45 1.22 11.15
N PRO A 150 -4.76 1.29 12.46
CA PRO A 150 -3.85 1.91 13.43
C PRO A 150 -2.54 1.12 13.51
N ILE A 151 -1.43 1.84 13.62
CA ILE A 151 -0.10 1.28 13.86
C ILE A 151 0.33 1.71 15.26
N ASP A 152 0.88 0.77 16.04
CA ASP A 152 1.61 1.14 17.25
C ASP A 152 2.90 1.86 16.84
N TRP A 153 3.04 3.11 17.26
CA TRP A 153 4.21 3.90 16.90
C TRP A 153 5.52 3.33 17.49
N ASN A 154 5.45 2.45 18.49
CA ASN A 154 6.63 1.71 18.99
C ASN A 154 7.22 0.75 17.96
N ASP A 155 6.43 0.31 16.98
CA ASP A 155 6.90 -0.50 15.84
C ASP A 155 7.48 0.37 14.71
N CYS A 156 7.47 1.69 14.88
CA CYS A 156 8.01 2.64 13.92
C CYS A 156 9.43 3.07 14.30
N THR A 157 10.22 3.43 13.29
CA THR A 157 11.49 4.10 13.49
C THR A 157 11.27 5.61 13.61
N ILE A 158 11.74 6.20 14.70
CA ILE A 158 11.70 7.64 14.94
C ILE A 158 13.06 8.26 14.63
N SER A 159 13.08 9.37 13.89
CA SER A 159 14.32 10.12 13.64
C SER A 159 14.93 10.66 14.93
N PRO A 160 16.26 10.84 15.00
CA PRO A 160 16.91 11.44 16.17
C PRO A 160 16.34 12.82 16.52
N PHE A 161 16.26 13.09 17.83
CA PHE A 161 15.93 14.40 18.40
C PHE A 161 17.11 14.86 19.26
N ASP A 162 17.56 16.10 19.06
CA ASP A 162 18.68 16.67 19.82
C ASP A 162 18.16 17.67 20.86
N PRO A 163 18.03 17.29 22.14
CA PRO A 163 17.54 18.19 23.17
C PRO A 163 18.51 19.34 23.47
N SER A 164 19.78 19.26 23.03
CA SER A 164 20.79 20.30 23.30
C SER A 164 20.73 21.47 22.31
N LYS A 165 20.06 21.25 21.16
CA LYS A 165 19.98 22.23 20.09
C LYS A 165 18.63 22.92 20.07
N ASP A 166 18.64 24.22 20.31
CA ASP A 166 17.45 25.05 20.15
C ASP A 166 17.04 25.24 18.68
N GLY A 167 15.81 25.70 18.50
CA GLY A 167 15.14 25.90 17.23
C GLY A 167 14.22 24.74 16.84
N LYS A 168 13.69 24.87 15.62
CA LYS A 168 12.76 23.93 15.02
C LYS A 168 13.48 22.63 14.63
N GLN A 169 12.93 21.50 15.05
CA GLN A 169 13.38 20.17 14.67
C GLN A 169 12.23 19.36 14.09
N THR A 170 12.48 18.67 12.98
CA THR A 170 11.49 17.82 12.32
C THR A 170 11.67 16.38 12.76
N ILE A 171 10.62 15.81 13.37
CA ILE A 171 10.57 14.41 13.77
C ILE A 171 9.90 13.61 12.65
N THR A 172 10.58 12.58 12.16
CA THR A 172 10.09 11.68 11.11
C THR A 172 9.80 10.32 11.72
N VAL A 173 8.58 9.84 11.51
CA VAL A 173 8.11 8.50 11.89
C VAL A 173 8.10 7.65 10.62
N THR A 174 8.75 6.49 10.64
CA THR A 174 8.87 5.60 9.47
C THR A 174 8.36 4.20 9.79
N TYR A 175 7.53 3.65 8.90
CA TYR A 175 7.03 2.28 8.95
C TYR A 175 6.96 1.69 7.53
N LEU A 176 7.62 0.55 7.33
CA LEU A 176 7.73 -0.16 6.04
C LEU A 176 8.04 0.80 4.86
N GLU A 177 9.14 1.55 4.99
CA GLU A 177 9.65 2.51 3.98
C GLU A 177 8.75 3.72 3.67
N LYS A 178 7.61 3.86 4.36
CA LYS A 178 6.78 5.07 4.29
C LYS A 178 6.98 5.89 5.54
N SER A 179 6.94 7.21 5.38
CA SER A 179 7.21 8.13 6.47
C SER A 179 6.18 9.25 6.55
N VAL A 180 5.97 9.75 7.75
CA VAL A 180 5.24 10.99 8.02
C VAL A 180 6.03 11.79 9.04
N SER A 181 5.90 13.12 9.02
CA SER A 181 6.65 14.00 9.91
C SER A 181 5.79 15.04 10.60
N PHE A 182 6.31 15.53 11.71
CA PHE A 182 5.80 16.69 12.42
C PHE A 182 6.98 17.46 13.02
N ASP A 183 6.73 18.73 13.35
CA ASP A 183 7.76 19.60 13.87
C ASP A 183 7.59 19.82 15.37
N VAL A 184 8.71 19.94 16.06
CA VAL A 184 8.82 20.38 17.45
C VAL A 184 9.74 21.59 17.54
N GLU A 185 9.57 22.40 18.59
CA GLU A 185 10.35 23.62 18.84
C GLU A 185 11.11 23.49 20.16
N VAL A 186 12.44 23.57 20.13
CA VAL A 186 13.27 23.61 21.33
C VAL A 186 13.68 25.06 21.61
N LYS A 187 13.29 25.60 22.76
CA LYS A 187 13.56 26.98 23.16
C LYS A 187 14.80 27.05 24.05
N LYS A 188 15.61 28.09 23.87
CA LYS A 188 16.68 28.42 24.81
C LYS A 188 16.12 28.78 26.18
N ILE A 189 16.87 28.43 27.22
CA ILE A 189 16.62 28.91 28.58
C ILE A 189 17.27 30.29 28.71
N GLU A 190 16.48 31.30 29.05
CA GLU A 190 16.90 32.70 29.12
C GLU A 190 16.53 33.30 30.47
N LEU A 191 17.42 34.15 31.01
CA LEU A 191 17.17 34.90 32.23
C LEU A 191 16.05 35.92 31.97
N GLN A 192 14.96 35.83 32.73
CA GLN A 192 13.84 36.77 32.64
C GLN A 192 13.94 37.92 33.64
N SER A 193 14.37 37.63 34.87
CA SER A 193 14.47 38.67 35.90
C SER A 193 15.50 38.34 36.98
N ILE A 194 15.95 39.40 37.65
CA ILE A 194 16.79 39.36 38.83
C ILE A 194 16.05 40.11 39.94
N SER A 195 15.93 39.51 41.11
CA SER A 195 15.29 40.13 42.28
C SER A 195 16.15 39.95 43.52
N ILE A 196 16.07 40.91 44.45
CA ILE A 196 16.70 40.80 45.76
C ILE A 196 15.78 39.97 46.66
N SER A 197 16.25 38.83 47.14
CA SER A 197 15.53 37.99 48.10
C SER A 197 15.89 38.33 49.55
N SER A 198 17.10 38.81 49.81
CA SER A 198 17.50 39.36 51.12
C SER A 198 18.47 40.53 50.96
N TYR A 199 18.32 41.56 51.80
CA TYR A 199 19.20 42.73 51.80
C TYR A 199 20.51 42.47 52.57
N PRO A 200 21.59 43.21 52.28
CA PRO A 200 22.83 43.12 53.04
C PRO A 200 22.61 43.37 54.53
N THR A 201 23.34 42.66 55.38
CA THR A 201 23.28 42.84 56.84
C THR A 201 23.80 44.20 57.26
N LYS A 202 24.82 44.72 56.55
CA LYS A 202 25.36 46.07 56.73
C LYS A 202 24.78 47.03 55.71
N ARG A 203 24.17 48.12 56.19
CA ARG A 203 23.55 49.16 55.33
C ARG A 203 24.00 50.58 55.65
N MET A 204 24.92 50.73 56.59
CA MET A 204 25.49 52.02 56.99
C MET A 204 27.01 51.95 56.86
N TYR A 205 27.58 52.98 56.23
CA TYR A 205 28.99 53.05 55.90
C TYR A 205 29.57 54.39 56.31
N THR A 206 30.86 54.36 56.66
CA THR A 206 31.67 55.57 56.84
C THR A 206 32.42 55.90 55.54
N THR A 207 32.85 57.16 55.38
CA THR A 207 33.60 57.58 54.20
C THR A 207 34.89 56.76 54.04
N GLY A 208 35.06 56.13 52.89
CA GLY A 208 36.23 55.30 52.57
C GLY A 208 36.07 53.80 52.88
N GLU A 209 34.92 53.39 53.42
CA GLU A 209 34.63 51.99 53.72
C GLU A 209 34.22 51.18 52.47
N SER A 210 34.69 49.94 52.38
CA SER A 210 34.34 49.02 51.28
C SER A 210 32.90 48.50 51.41
N LEU A 211 32.25 48.25 50.27
CA LEU A 211 30.92 47.65 50.22
C LEU A 211 30.96 46.21 50.78
N ASP A 212 30.14 45.97 51.80
CA ASP A 212 29.93 44.64 52.38
C ASP A 212 28.59 44.10 51.88
N THR A 213 28.63 43.09 51.00
CA THR A 213 27.45 42.43 50.46
C THR A 213 27.00 41.23 51.28
N SER A 214 27.59 40.98 52.46
CA SER A 214 27.22 39.86 53.31
C SER A 214 25.72 39.87 53.61
N GLY A 215 25.05 38.74 53.44
CA GLY A 215 23.61 38.59 53.61
C GLY A 215 22.75 39.09 52.45
N LEU A 216 23.33 39.69 51.41
CA LEU A 216 22.64 39.89 50.14
C LEU A 216 22.38 38.52 49.51
N THR A 217 21.16 38.26 49.07
CA THR A 217 20.85 37.11 48.23
C THR A 217 20.01 37.58 47.06
N LEU A 218 20.39 37.14 45.87
CA LEU A 218 19.68 37.40 44.63
C LEU A 218 18.96 36.15 44.17
N THR A 219 17.80 36.33 43.56
CA THR A 219 17.06 35.27 42.87
C THR A 219 17.00 35.60 41.39
N LEU A 220 17.57 34.73 40.58
CA LEU A 220 17.46 34.72 39.12
C LEU A 220 16.26 33.86 38.73
N ALA A 221 15.35 34.37 37.91
CA ALA A 221 14.22 33.60 37.35
C ALA A 221 14.36 33.46 35.83
N TYR A 222 14.09 32.27 35.32
CA TYR A 222 14.27 31.91 33.90
C TYR A 222 12.93 31.65 33.20
N ASN A 223 12.95 31.68 31.86
CA ASN A 223 11.76 31.50 31.02
C ASN A 223 11.15 30.09 31.04
N ASP A 224 11.89 29.11 31.54
CA ASP A 224 11.41 27.74 31.76
C ASP A 224 10.73 27.55 33.13
N GLY A 225 10.64 28.62 33.93
CA GLY A 225 10.07 28.61 35.27
C GLY A 225 11.05 28.20 36.36
N SER A 226 12.30 27.86 36.01
CA SER A 226 13.34 27.58 37.01
C SER A 226 13.87 28.85 37.67
N SER A 227 14.52 28.70 38.82
CA SER A 227 15.17 29.80 39.53
C SER A 227 16.49 29.38 40.16
N LYS A 228 17.43 30.33 40.29
CA LYS A 228 18.73 30.13 40.94
C LYS A 228 18.98 31.22 41.99
N HIS A 229 19.43 30.81 43.18
CA HIS A 229 19.86 31.74 44.22
C HIS A 229 21.37 32.00 44.15
N ILE A 230 21.76 33.25 44.36
CA ILE A 230 23.15 33.69 44.46
C ILE A 230 23.33 34.39 45.81
N THR A 231 24.29 33.92 46.60
CA THR A 231 24.64 34.43 47.93
C THR A 231 26.05 35.00 47.92
#